data_AF-A0A2S9FL33-F1
#
_entry.id   AF-A0A2S9FL33-F1
#
_cell.length_a   1.000
_cell.length_b   1.000
_cell.length_c   1.000
_cell.angle_alpha   90.00
_cell.angle_beta   90.00
_cell.angle_gamma   90.00
#
_symmetry.space_group_name_H-M   'P 1'
#
loop_
_entity.id
_entity.type
_entity.pdbx_description
1 polymer ?
#
loop_
_entity_poly.entity_id
_entity_poly.type
_entity_poly.pdbx_seq_one_letter_code
_entity_poly.pdbx_strand_id
1 'polypeptide(L)'
;TAPTPPVAGADLARAAELGLAEMGDLSRDPRAAIIACYLAMERELEKSPGTFPQDSDTPSEVLARAIEQQALPADSATALVDLFEEARFSPHVMNEGHRADAVEALQSVQRQLQGAT
;
A
#
# COMPACT_ATOMS: atom_id res chain seq x y z
N THR A 1 19.47 -1.51 25.05
CA THR A 1 19.40 -2.11 23.70
C THR A 1 18.10 -1.64 23.10
N ALA A 2 18.13 -0.76 22.10
CA ALA A 2 16.90 -0.28 21.46
C ALA A 2 16.20 -1.47 20.77
N PRO A 3 14.86 -1.55 20.79
CA PRO A 3 14.17 -2.55 20.01
C PRO A 3 14.49 -2.29 18.53
N THR A 4 15.06 -3.28 17.84
CA THR A 4 15.01 -3.31 16.38
C THR A 4 13.55 -3.09 15.97
N PRO A 5 13.24 -2.15 15.06
CA PRO A 5 11.89 -2.05 14.56
C PRO A 5 11.48 -3.42 14.03
N PRO A 6 10.22 -3.84 14.23
CA PRO A 6 9.75 -5.10 13.65
C PRO A 6 10.07 -5.03 12.15
N VAL A 7 10.69 -6.10 11.61
CA VAL A 7 11.17 -6.14 10.21
C VAL A 7 10.05 -5.77 9.23
N ALA A 8 8.82 -6.16 9.55
CA ALA A 8 7.60 -5.78 8.85
C ALA A 8 7.37 -4.25 8.71
N GLY A 9 7.76 -3.46 9.73
CA GLY A 9 7.74 -1.97 9.72
C GLY A 9 8.57 -1.36 8.62
N ALA A 10 9.79 -1.88 8.47
CA ALA A 10 10.72 -1.43 7.45
C ALA A 10 10.29 -1.90 6.04
N ASP A 11 9.70 -3.09 5.94
CA ASP A 11 9.20 -3.61 4.67
C ASP A 11 7.96 -2.84 4.18
N LEU A 12 7.04 -2.48 5.06
CA LEU A 12 5.87 -1.65 4.72
C LEU A 12 6.28 -0.21 4.36
N ALA A 13 7.26 0.37 5.06
CA ALA A 13 7.80 1.67 4.70
C ALA A 13 8.40 1.65 3.28
N ARG A 14 9.20 0.62 2.98
CA ARG A 14 9.78 0.43 1.64
C ARG A 14 8.71 0.17 0.58
N ALA A 15 7.68 -0.62 0.90
CA ALA A 15 6.53 -0.85 0.03
C ALA A 15 5.86 0.48 -0.33
N ALA A 16 5.60 1.34 0.66
CA ALA A 16 5.00 2.65 0.45
C ALA A 16 5.91 3.60 -0.36
N GLU A 17 7.23 3.55 -0.16
CA GLU A 17 8.20 4.32 -0.95
C GLU A 17 8.18 3.92 -2.43
N LEU A 18 8.19 2.61 -2.72
CA LEU A 18 8.09 2.10 -4.09
C LEU A 18 6.73 2.42 -4.72
N GLY A 19 5.65 2.35 -3.93
CA GLY A 19 4.31 2.75 -4.37
C GLY A 19 4.26 4.21 -4.82
N LEU A 20 4.86 5.13 -4.05
CA LEU A 20 4.95 6.55 -4.42
C LEU A 20 5.79 6.77 -5.68
N ALA A 21 6.85 5.99 -5.89
CA ALA A 21 7.66 6.08 -7.11
C ALA A 21 6.83 5.75 -8.36
N GLU A 22 5.98 4.73 -8.30
CA GLU A 22 5.07 4.38 -9.40
C GLU A 22 3.99 5.45 -9.63
N MET A 23 3.51 6.10 -8.55
CA MET A 23 2.55 7.21 -8.66
C MET A 23 3.17 8.49 -9.26
N GLY A 24 4.48 8.68 -9.09
CA GLY A 24 5.24 9.79 -9.66
C GLY A 24 5.47 9.68 -11.17
N ASP A 25 5.22 8.50 -11.77
CA ASP A 25 5.29 8.31 -13.22
C ASP A 25 4.04 8.90 -13.91
N LEU A 26 4.13 10.18 -14.28
CA LEU A 26 3.08 10.90 -14.99
C LEU A 26 2.89 10.44 -16.44
N SER A 27 3.74 9.57 -16.97
CA SER A 27 3.56 9.00 -18.31
C SER A 27 2.53 7.87 -18.32
N ARG A 28 2.20 7.31 -17.15
CA ARG A 28 1.14 6.32 -17.00
C ARG A 28 -0.21 6.98 -16.76
N ASP A 29 -1.26 6.33 -17.22
CA ASP A 29 -2.62 6.65 -16.79
C ASP A 29 -2.78 6.42 -15.27
N PRO A 30 -3.64 7.19 -14.58
CA PRO A 30 -3.89 7.06 -13.14
C PRO A 30 -4.13 5.63 -12.69
N ARG A 31 -5.02 4.91 -13.40
CA ARG A 31 -5.32 3.50 -13.10
C ARG A 31 -4.07 2.62 -13.19
N ALA A 32 -3.25 2.80 -14.22
CA ALA A 32 -2.04 2.01 -14.41
C ALA A 32 -0.99 2.30 -13.33
N ALA A 33 -0.88 3.55 -12.89
CA ALA A 33 -0.02 3.93 -11.77
C ALA A 33 -0.48 3.33 -10.43
N ILE A 34 -1.79 3.34 -10.17
CA ILE A 34 -2.39 2.74 -8.96
C ILE A 34 -2.16 1.22 -8.94
N ILE A 35 -2.39 0.53 -10.06
CA ILE A 35 -2.13 -0.91 -10.17
C ILE A 35 -0.64 -1.22 -10.00
N ALA A 36 0.25 -0.41 -10.56
CA ALA A 36 1.68 -0.65 -10.46
C ALA A 36 2.23 -0.41 -9.04
N CYS A 37 1.76 0.66 -8.38
CA CYS A 37 2.01 0.90 -6.96
C CYS A 37 1.62 -0.32 -6.13
N TYR A 38 0.41 -0.82 -6.35
CA TYR A 38 -0.11 -2.01 -5.66
C TYR A 38 0.80 -3.23 -5.85
N LEU A 39 1.19 -3.55 -7.09
CA LEU A 39 2.11 -4.66 -7.38
C LEU A 39 3.50 -4.48 -6.74
N ALA A 40 3.99 -3.24 -6.66
CA ALA A 40 5.25 -2.93 -6.01
C ALA A 40 5.17 -3.15 -4.50
N MET A 41 4.05 -2.75 -3.88
CA MET A 41 3.80 -2.98 -2.45
C MET A 41 3.67 -4.46 -2.12
N GLU A 42 2.89 -5.22 -2.90
CA GLU A 42 2.77 -6.67 -2.75
C GLU A 42 4.14 -7.34 -2.77
N ARG A 43 4.96 -7.04 -3.78
CA ARG A 43 6.30 -7.64 -3.95
C ARG A 43 7.24 -7.39 -2.78
N GLU A 44 7.12 -6.26 -2.09
CA GLU A 44 7.89 -6.02 -0.87
C GLU A 44 7.30 -6.78 0.31
N LEU A 45 5.98 -6.76 0.49
CA LEU A 45 5.32 -7.44 1.60
C LEU A 45 5.44 -8.96 1.50
N GLU A 46 5.51 -9.55 0.31
CA GLU A 46 5.80 -10.97 0.09
C GLU A 46 7.18 -11.39 0.62
N LYS A 47 8.10 -10.43 0.86
CA LYS A 47 9.42 -10.71 1.45
C LYS A 47 9.37 -10.78 2.97
N SER A 48 8.31 -10.28 3.61
CA SER A 48 8.15 -10.31 5.06
C SER A 48 7.59 -11.66 5.55
N PRO A 49 8.13 -12.25 6.62
CA PRO A 49 7.55 -13.45 7.21
C PRO A 49 6.26 -13.09 7.98
N GLY A 50 5.08 -13.46 7.46
CA GLY A 50 3.78 -13.28 8.13
C GLY A 50 2.64 -12.80 7.24
N THR A 51 2.95 -12.36 6.02
CA THR A 51 2.05 -11.84 4.98
C THR A 51 1.76 -12.87 3.89
N PHE A 52 1.83 -14.17 4.22
CA PHE A 52 1.49 -15.21 3.26
C PHE A 52 0.01 -15.11 2.88
N PRO A 53 -0.31 -15.07 1.56
CA PRO A 53 -1.69 -15.21 1.11
C PRO A 53 -2.29 -16.51 1.65
N GLN A 54 -3.45 -16.44 2.30
CA GLN A 54 -4.26 -17.65 2.47
C GLN A 54 -4.84 -18.07 1.12
N ASP A 55 -5.20 -19.34 0.98
CA ASP A 55 -5.72 -19.94 -0.28
C ASP A 55 -6.97 -19.22 -0.85
N SER A 56 -7.64 -18.41 -0.04
CA SER A 56 -8.82 -17.61 -0.43
C SER A 56 -8.61 -16.10 -0.32
N ASP A 57 -7.44 -15.66 0.15
CA ASP A 57 -7.12 -14.24 0.25
C ASP A 57 -6.92 -13.71 -1.18
N THR A 58 -7.72 -12.71 -1.54
CA THR A 58 -7.34 -11.82 -2.61
C THR A 58 -6.07 -11.09 -2.21
N PRO A 59 -5.19 -10.75 -3.16
CA PRO A 59 -3.96 -10.06 -2.82
C PRO A 59 -4.21 -8.69 -2.13
N SER A 60 -5.41 -8.10 -2.32
CA SER A 60 -5.88 -6.93 -1.58
C SER A 60 -6.10 -7.21 -0.10
N GLU A 61 -6.64 -8.39 0.25
CA GLU A 61 -6.85 -8.81 1.64
C GLU A 61 -5.52 -9.09 2.37
N VAL A 62 -4.50 -9.59 1.66
CA VAL A 62 -3.15 -9.77 2.19
C VAL A 62 -2.53 -8.42 2.54
N LEU A 63 -2.66 -7.45 1.64
CA LEU A 63 -2.20 -6.08 1.85
C LEU A 63 -2.95 -5.41 3.02
N ALA A 64 -4.28 -5.55 3.07
CA ALA A 64 -5.10 -5.04 4.17
C ALA A 64 -4.64 -5.59 5.52
N ARG A 65 -4.38 -6.90 5.60
CA ARG A 65 -3.90 -7.56 6.81
C ARG A 65 -2.51 -7.12 7.21
N ALA A 66 -1.59 -6.98 6.25
CA ALA A 66 -0.25 -6.46 6.51
C ALA A 66 -0.32 -5.06 7.13
N ILE A 67 -1.20 -4.23 6.60
CA ILE A 67 -1.47 -2.88 7.09
C ILE A 67 -2.09 -2.88 8.49
N GLU A 68 -3.11 -3.71 8.75
CA GLU A 68 -3.74 -3.82 10.08
C GLU A 68 -2.76 -4.35 11.14
N GLN A 69 -1.94 -5.35 10.80
CA GLN A 69 -0.91 -5.89 11.71
C GLN A 69 0.16 -4.87 12.09
N GLN A 70 0.32 -3.81 11.29
CA GLN A 70 1.26 -2.72 11.50
C GLN A 70 0.69 -1.58 12.35
N ALA A 71 -0.54 -1.76 12.87
CA ALA A 71 -1.26 -0.76 13.66
C ALA A 71 -1.44 0.58 12.93
N LEU A 72 -1.50 0.54 11.59
CA LEU A 72 -1.93 1.70 10.82
C LEU A 72 -3.41 2.00 11.17
N PRO A 73 -3.83 3.27 11.22
CA PRO A 73 -5.23 3.62 11.43
C PRO A 73 -6.07 2.99 10.33
N ALA A 74 -7.17 2.36 10.75
CA ALA A 74 -8.09 1.65 9.86
C ALA A 74 -8.52 2.51 8.66
N ASP A 75 -8.74 3.81 8.85
CA ASP A 75 -9.11 4.74 7.77
C ASP A 75 -8.07 4.83 6.63
N SER A 76 -6.77 4.86 6.95
CA SER A 76 -5.71 4.94 5.92
C SER A 76 -5.54 3.60 5.20
N ALA A 77 -5.74 2.50 5.92
CA ALA A 77 -5.71 1.15 5.39
C ALA A 77 -6.82 0.90 4.38
N THR A 78 -8.05 1.17 4.80
CA THR A 78 -9.26 0.97 4.01
C THR A 78 -9.23 1.83 2.76
N ALA A 79 -8.83 3.10 2.85
CA ALA A 79 -8.75 3.98 1.69
C ALA A 79 -7.79 3.46 0.60
N LEU A 80 -6.64 2.89 0.99
CA LEU A 80 -5.72 2.28 0.03
C LEU A 80 -6.33 1.04 -0.64
N VAL A 81 -6.94 0.17 0.16
CA VAL A 81 -7.57 -1.07 -0.34
C VAL A 81 -8.72 -0.76 -1.29
N ASP A 82 -9.61 0.16 -0.94
CA ASP A 82 -10.71 0.61 -1.80
C ASP A 82 -10.21 1.15 -3.14
N LEU A 83 -9.17 1.99 -3.13
CA LEU A 83 -8.57 2.51 -4.36
C LEU A 83 -7.98 1.40 -5.24
N PHE A 84 -7.37 0.38 -4.64
CA PHE A 84 -6.82 -0.76 -5.37
C PHE A 84 -7.91 -1.68 -5.94
N GLU A 85 -8.94 -1.97 -5.16
CA GLU A 85 -10.09 -2.74 -5.62
C GLU A 85 -10.82 -2.01 -6.74
N GLU A 86 -11.01 -0.69 -6.62
CA GLU A 86 -11.63 0.11 -7.66
C GLU A 86 -10.78 0.11 -8.94
N ALA A 87 -9.46 0.28 -8.82
CA ALA A 87 -8.56 0.25 -9.97
C ALA A 87 -8.60 -1.08 -10.73
N ARG A 88 -8.75 -2.19 -10.00
CA ARG A 88 -8.62 -3.56 -10.54
C ARG A 88 -9.94 -4.14 -11.03
N PHE A 89 -11.03 -3.90 -10.31
CA PHE A 89 -12.33 -4.55 -10.56
C PHE A 89 -13.40 -3.59 -11.04
N SER A 90 -13.25 -2.28 -10.82
CA SER A 90 -14.26 -1.30 -11.21
C SER A 90 -14.02 -0.76 -12.62
N PRO A 91 -15.07 -0.64 -13.44
CA PRO A 91 -14.99 0.04 -14.74
C PRO A 91 -14.89 1.57 -14.59
N HIS A 92 -14.98 2.12 -13.38
CA HIS A 92 -14.94 3.56 -13.08
C HIS A 92 -13.71 4.24 -13.71
N VAL A 93 -13.88 5.38 -14.38
CA VAL A 93 -12.74 6.13 -14.95
C VAL A 93 -11.95 6.79 -13.82
N MET A 94 -10.79 6.21 -13.48
CA MET A 94 -9.87 6.84 -12.56
C MET A 94 -9.18 8.04 -13.21
N ASN A 95 -9.15 9.15 -12.49
CA ASN A 95 -8.55 10.41 -12.90
C ASN A 95 -7.35 10.76 -11.99
N GLU A 96 -6.69 11.87 -12.27
CA GLU A 96 -5.56 12.37 -11.45
C GLU A 96 -5.96 12.66 -9.99
N GLY A 97 -7.24 12.89 -9.70
CA GLY A 97 -7.76 12.99 -8.32
C GLY A 97 -7.54 11.69 -7.54
N HIS A 98 -7.88 10.54 -8.14
CA HIS A 98 -7.66 9.24 -7.51
C HIS A 98 -6.16 8.93 -7.32
N ARG A 99 -5.31 9.39 -8.25
CA ARG A 99 -3.85 9.33 -8.07
C ARG A 99 -3.42 10.17 -6.86
N ALA A 100 -3.93 11.40 -6.74
CA ALA A 100 -3.62 12.26 -5.61
C ALA A 100 -4.09 11.65 -4.28
N ASP A 101 -5.29 11.07 -4.23
CA ASP A 101 -5.81 10.37 -3.06
C ASP A 101 -4.92 9.19 -2.66
N ALA A 102 -4.47 8.39 -3.63
CA ALA A 102 -3.56 7.29 -3.38
C ALA A 102 -2.20 7.77 -2.87
N VAL A 103 -1.67 8.86 -3.43
CA VAL A 103 -0.42 9.49 -2.96
C VAL A 103 -0.55 10.00 -1.52
N GLU A 104 -1.64 10.69 -1.19
CA GLU A 104 -1.91 11.18 0.17
C GLU A 104 -2.01 10.01 1.17
N ALA A 105 -2.68 8.93 0.79
CA ALA A 105 -2.81 7.74 1.62
C ALA A 105 -1.44 7.06 1.87
N LEU A 106 -0.62 6.89 0.83
CA LEU A 106 0.75 6.36 0.95
C LEU A 106 1.65 7.25 1.83
N GLN A 107 1.56 8.57 1.68
CA GLN A 107 2.30 9.51 2.52
C GLN A 107 1.83 9.47 3.97
N SER A 108 0.52 9.30 4.20
CA SER A 108 -0.05 9.13 5.54
C SER A 108 0.53 7.88 6.21
N VAL A 109 0.58 6.76 5.48
CA VAL A 109 1.22 5.51 5.94
C VAL A 109 2.69 5.74 6.30
N GLN A 110 3.48 6.39 5.44
CA GLN A 110 4.88 6.69 5.76
C GLN A 110 5.04 7.56 7.00
N ARG A 111 4.24 8.63 7.14
CA ARG A 111 4.28 9.52 8.31
C ARG A 111 3.96 8.75 9.60
N GLN A 112 3.00 7.84 9.56
CA GLN A 112 2.61 7.03 10.72
C GLN A 112 3.70 6.03 11.09
N LEU A 113 4.31 5.37 10.09
CA LEU A 113 5.45 4.47 10.32
C LEU A 113 6.68 5.21 10.87
N GLN A 114 6.91 6.44 10.44
CA GLN A 114 7.99 7.30 10.98
C GLN A 114 7.67 7.90 12.35
N GLY A 115 6.38 8.14 12.66
CA GLY A 115 5.93 8.67 13.94
C GLY A 115 5.76 7.62 15.04
N ALA A 116 5.73 6.33 14.67
CA ALA A 116 5.67 5.19 15.59
C ALA A 116 7.05 4.78 16.15
N THR A 117 8.11 5.57 15.89
CA THR A 117 9.46 5.39 16.45
C THR A 117 9.62 5.99 17.84
#